data_AF-A0A8S1UBI4-F1
#
_entry.id   AF-A0A8S1UBI4-F1
#
_cell.length_a   1.000
_cell.length_b   1.000
_cell.length_c   1.000
_cell.angle_alpha   90.00
_cell.angle_beta   90.00
_cell.angle_gamma   90.00
#
_symmetry.space_group_name_H-M   'P 1'
#
loop_
_entity.id
_entity.type
_entity.pdbx_description
1 polymer ?
#
loop_
_entity_poly.entity_id
_entity_poly.type
_entity_poly.pdbx_seq_one_letter_code
_entity_poly.pdbx_strand_id
1 'polypeptide(L)'
;MYGGNPEKKLTEKDMQLTCQNIREEFQKEIDIEHQRINVDSAKKKAVIYHHDYEGFRQMVLGANLYTIKSKELANFGLSQSNNEKIFNSSFQKYQQPTQDDIIQLQLNIKEIQCKNFRDFRTLFSKHYTKPLTQENYAEIMNILQMQSQDNIKKIFSIDFHIEYFFKILEVFDYSISTLKDGKELSFIVGFLDELVKIKDFMQQIKKFLKKSEKEELKEFFGRLKQSLQIEYEQIQLNQLIHTKYEELLIQYL
;
A
#
# COMPACT_ATOMS: atom_id res chain seq x y z
N MET A 1 -12.62 -33.03 1.43
CA MET A 1 -13.00 -33.33 0.02
C MET A 1 -11.70 -33.51 -0.76
N TYR A 2 -11.14 -34.72 -0.79
CA TYR A 2 -9.95 -35.02 -1.58
C TYR A 2 -10.39 -35.20 -3.03
N GLY A 3 -10.03 -34.27 -3.90
CA GLY A 3 -10.26 -34.40 -5.34
C GLY A 3 -9.41 -35.54 -5.87
N GLY A 4 -10.06 -36.63 -6.32
CA GLY A 4 -9.38 -37.73 -6.98
C GLY A 4 -8.68 -37.24 -8.24
N ASN A 5 -7.41 -37.61 -8.41
CA ASN A 5 -6.73 -37.41 -9.69
C ASN A 5 -7.52 -38.17 -10.77
N PRO A 6 -7.85 -37.53 -11.90
CA PRO A 6 -8.55 -38.21 -12.98
C PRO A 6 -7.67 -39.38 -13.46
N GLU A 7 -8.19 -40.59 -13.34
CA GLU A 7 -7.51 -41.81 -13.83
C GLU A 7 -7.27 -41.67 -15.33
N LYS A 8 -6.00 -41.59 -15.71
CA LYS A 8 -5.58 -41.51 -17.11
C LYS A 8 -5.80 -42.89 -17.75
N LYS A 9 -6.67 -42.97 -18.76
CA LYS A 9 -6.85 -44.19 -19.56
C LYS A 9 -5.53 -44.53 -20.25
N LEU A 10 -5.05 -45.76 -20.02
CA LEU A 10 -3.86 -46.32 -20.67
C LEU A 10 -4.04 -46.34 -22.19
N THR A 11 -3.03 -45.84 -22.90
CA THR A 11 -2.98 -45.82 -24.36
C THR A 11 -1.99 -46.85 -24.89
N GLU A 12 -2.10 -47.27 -26.15
CA GLU A 12 -1.19 -48.25 -26.76
C GLU A 12 0.30 -47.86 -26.69
N LYS A 13 0.60 -46.56 -26.55
CA LYS A 13 1.96 -46.05 -26.32
C LYS A 13 2.52 -46.39 -24.94
N ASP A 14 1.67 -46.52 -23.93
CA ASP A 14 2.05 -46.88 -22.56
C ASP A 14 2.38 -48.39 -22.44
N MET A 15 1.99 -49.20 -23.44
CA MET A 15 2.30 -50.64 -23.50
C MET A 15 3.71 -50.93 -24.07
N GLN A 16 4.39 -49.93 -24.65
CA GLN A 16 5.76 -50.09 -25.17
C GLN A 16 6.77 -49.65 -24.11
N LEU A 17 7.31 -50.61 -23.36
CA LEU A 17 8.33 -50.37 -22.34
C LEU A 17 9.69 -50.08 -22.99
N THR A 18 9.93 -48.82 -23.33
CA THR A 18 11.23 -48.36 -23.85
C THR A 18 12.01 -47.62 -22.75
N CYS A 19 13.34 -47.68 -22.78
CA CYS A 19 14.18 -46.94 -21.83
C CYS A 19 13.90 -45.43 -21.84
N GLN A 20 13.42 -44.90 -22.97
CA GLN A 20 13.01 -43.50 -23.11
C GLN A 20 11.73 -43.19 -22.33
N ASN A 21 10.71 -44.07 -22.38
CA ASN A 21 9.47 -43.91 -21.63
C ASN A 21 9.71 -43.97 -20.11
N ILE A 22 10.57 -44.90 -19.67
CA ILE A 22 10.98 -44.99 -18.26
C ILE A 22 11.69 -43.71 -17.80
N ARG A 23 12.59 -43.17 -18.63
CA ARG A 23 13.29 -41.92 -18.31
C ARG A 23 12.34 -40.73 -18.20
N GLU A 24 11.35 -40.64 -19.09
CA GLU A 24 10.34 -39.58 -19.05
C GLU A 24 9.40 -39.71 -17.85
N GLU A 25 9.09 -40.92 -17.42
CA GLU A 25 8.30 -41.18 -16.21
C GLU A 25 9.05 -40.79 -14.95
N PHE A 26 10.32 -41.24 -14.80
CA PHE A 26 11.16 -40.82 -13.67
C PHE A 26 11.38 -39.31 -13.62
N GLN A 27 11.58 -38.67 -14.77
CA GLN A 27 11.74 -37.21 -14.81
C GLN A 27 10.48 -36.49 -14.32
N LYS A 28 9.29 -36.98 -14.72
CA LYS A 28 8.01 -36.43 -14.25
C LYS A 28 7.84 -36.60 -12.74
N GLU A 29 8.17 -37.77 -12.19
CA GLU A 29 8.09 -38.00 -10.75
C GLU A 29 9.04 -37.10 -9.97
N ILE A 30 10.28 -36.93 -10.45
CA ILE A 30 11.27 -36.03 -9.85
C ILE A 30 10.77 -34.57 -9.88
N ASP A 31 10.18 -34.14 -10.98
CA ASP A 31 9.66 -32.78 -11.12
C ASP A 31 8.46 -32.52 -10.19
N ILE A 32 7.56 -33.50 -10.03
CA ILE A 32 6.45 -33.45 -9.08
C ILE A 32 6.97 -33.36 -7.63
N GLU A 33 7.99 -34.15 -7.29
CA GLU A 33 8.57 -34.15 -5.94
C GLU A 33 9.31 -32.83 -5.65
N HIS A 34 10.04 -32.28 -6.62
CA HIS A 34 10.66 -30.95 -6.50
C HIS A 34 9.62 -29.84 -6.32
N GLN A 35 8.52 -29.90 -7.06
CA GLN A 35 7.41 -28.95 -6.91
C GLN A 35 6.83 -29.02 -5.49
N ARG A 36 6.62 -30.23 -4.96
CA ARG A 36 6.13 -30.44 -3.59
C ARG A 36 7.06 -29.83 -2.55
N ILE A 37 8.37 -30.08 -2.66
CA ILE A 37 9.39 -29.57 -1.73
C ILE A 37 9.44 -28.04 -1.76
N ASN A 38 9.38 -27.43 -2.95
CA ASN A 38 9.43 -25.97 -3.10
C ASN A 38 8.19 -25.30 -2.50
N VAL A 39 7.00 -25.85 -2.76
CA VAL A 39 5.74 -25.35 -2.18
C VAL A 39 5.77 -25.45 -0.66
N ASP A 40 6.24 -26.57 -0.11
CA ASP A 40 6.31 -26.76 1.34
C ASP A 40 7.35 -25.83 2.01
N SER A 41 8.49 -25.60 1.35
CA SER A 41 9.50 -24.64 1.79
C SER A 41 8.96 -23.20 1.80
N ALA A 42 8.21 -22.81 0.77
CA ALA A 42 7.58 -21.50 0.69
C ALA A 42 6.51 -21.29 1.77
N LYS A 43 5.68 -22.31 2.05
CA LYS A 43 4.70 -22.28 3.15
C LYS A 43 5.39 -22.08 4.50
N LYS A 44 6.46 -22.83 4.77
CA LYS A 44 7.22 -22.71 6.02
C LYS A 44 7.84 -21.32 6.18
N LYS A 45 8.43 -20.77 5.13
CA LYS A 45 8.95 -19.39 5.15
C LYS A 45 7.86 -18.37 5.39
N ALA A 46 6.73 -18.49 4.71
CA ALA A 46 5.61 -17.56 4.88
C ALA A 46 5.08 -17.52 6.32
N VAL A 47 5.03 -18.68 6.99
CA VAL A 47 4.65 -18.79 8.41
C VAL A 47 5.73 -18.21 9.34
N ILE A 48 7.01 -18.49 9.08
CA ILE A 48 8.15 -17.97 9.88
C ILE A 48 8.21 -16.43 9.84
N TYR A 49 7.94 -15.83 8.68
CA TYR A 49 8.00 -14.38 8.51
C TYR A 49 6.67 -13.67 8.80
N HIS A 50 5.68 -14.37 9.37
CA HIS A 50 4.38 -13.84 9.77
C HIS A 50 3.68 -13.03 8.65
N HIS A 51 3.78 -13.50 7.41
CA HIS A 51 3.07 -12.87 6.31
C HIS A 51 1.55 -13.01 6.46
N ASP A 52 0.83 -12.00 6.00
CA ASP A 52 -0.61 -12.03 5.86
C ASP A 52 -1.05 -13.08 4.81
N TYR A 53 -2.36 -13.34 4.74
CA TYR A 53 -2.87 -14.39 3.86
C TYR A 53 -2.53 -14.13 2.38
N GLU A 54 -2.49 -12.88 1.94
CA GLU A 54 -2.13 -12.54 0.56
C GLU A 54 -0.63 -12.74 0.30
N GLY A 55 0.26 -12.34 1.22
CA GLY A 55 1.69 -12.63 1.13
C GLY A 55 1.99 -14.15 1.11
N PHE A 56 1.29 -14.91 1.96
CA PHE A 56 1.36 -16.38 1.96
C PHE A 56 0.94 -16.96 0.61
N ARG A 57 -0.20 -16.50 0.08
CA ARG A 57 -0.74 -16.95 -1.20
C ARG A 57 0.23 -16.69 -2.35
N GLN A 58 0.85 -15.51 -2.40
CA GLN A 58 1.82 -15.16 -3.44
C GLN A 58 3.11 -15.99 -3.36
N MET A 59 3.61 -16.27 -2.15
CA MET A 59 4.79 -17.13 -1.98
C MET A 59 4.53 -18.57 -2.42
N VAL A 60 3.36 -19.12 -2.12
CA VAL A 60 2.96 -20.48 -2.54
C VAL A 60 2.75 -20.57 -4.05
N LEU A 61 2.16 -19.54 -4.66
CA LEU A 61 2.00 -19.47 -6.12
C LEU A 61 3.36 -19.32 -6.84
N GLY A 62 4.28 -18.55 -6.27
CA GLY A 62 5.63 -18.36 -6.81
C GLY A 62 6.52 -19.60 -6.72
N ALA A 63 6.23 -20.53 -5.80
CA ALA A 63 6.98 -21.78 -5.65
C ALA A 63 6.81 -22.77 -6.82
N ASN A 64 5.79 -22.56 -7.67
CA ASN A 64 5.54 -23.34 -8.89
C ASN A 64 6.29 -22.80 -10.12
N LEU A 65 7.06 -21.71 -9.98
CA LEU A 65 7.84 -21.18 -11.09
C LEU A 65 9.13 -21.99 -11.27
N TYR A 66 9.41 -22.42 -12.50
CA TYR A 66 10.63 -23.15 -12.83
C TYR A 66 11.87 -22.31 -12.50
N THR A 67 12.80 -22.89 -11.75
CA THR A 67 14.10 -22.28 -11.50
C THR A 67 15.00 -22.45 -12.73
N ILE A 68 15.20 -21.38 -13.49
CA ILE A 68 16.12 -21.37 -14.63
C ILE A 68 17.54 -21.50 -14.07
N LYS A 69 18.30 -22.50 -14.52
CA LYS A 69 19.70 -22.65 -14.11
C LYS A 69 20.52 -21.54 -14.76
N SER A 70 21.44 -20.91 -14.04
CA SER A 70 22.19 -19.73 -14.51
C SER A 70 22.92 -19.91 -15.85
N LYS A 71 23.25 -21.16 -16.22
CA LYS A 71 23.89 -21.50 -17.51
C LYS A 71 22.91 -21.47 -18.69
N GLU A 72 21.62 -21.68 -18.46
CA GLU A 72 20.57 -21.59 -19.48
C GLU A 72 20.22 -20.13 -19.79
N LEU A 73 20.36 -19.23 -18.81
CA LEU A 73 20.16 -17.79 -18.96
C LEU A 73 21.08 -17.17 -20.04
N ALA A 74 22.28 -17.71 -20.23
CA ALA A 74 23.26 -17.22 -21.20
C ALA A 74 22.89 -17.51 -22.66
N ASN A 75 22.15 -18.60 -22.92
CA ASN A 75 21.73 -18.98 -24.28
C ASN A 75 20.41 -18.32 -24.71
N PHE A 76 19.71 -17.66 -23.79
CA PHE A 76 18.42 -17.02 -24.02
C PHE A 76 18.51 -15.73 -24.86
N GLY A 77 19.68 -15.09 -24.94
CA GLY A 77 19.88 -13.84 -25.69
C GLY A 77 20.18 -13.99 -27.18
N LEU A 78 20.46 -15.21 -27.67
CA LEU A 78 21.03 -15.43 -29.01
C LEU A 78 20.11 -16.15 -30.01
N SER A 79 18.93 -16.62 -29.60
CA SER A 79 18.01 -17.38 -30.47
C SER A 79 16.69 -16.63 -30.72
N GLN A 80 16.75 -15.62 -31.59
CA GLN A 80 15.60 -14.74 -31.90
C GLN A 80 14.52 -15.36 -32.82
N SER A 81 14.62 -16.61 -33.28
CA SER A 81 13.74 -17.04 -34.39
C SER A 81 12.60 -18.01 -34.12
N ASN A 82 12.39 -18.65 -32.94
CA ASN A 82 11.29 -19.65 -32.86
C ASN A 82 10.66 -19.98 -31.48
N ASN A 83 10.84 -19.18 -30.42
CA ASN A 83 10.31 -19.54 -29.09
C ASN A 83 9.30 -18.53 -28.51
N GLU A 84 8.29 -18.14 -29.30
CA GLU A 84 7.17 -17.30 -28.81
C GLU A 84 6.27 -18.00 -27.77
N LYS A 85 6.45 -19.30 -27.49
CA LYS A 85 5.55 -20.04 -26.58
C LYS A 85 6.10 -20.32 -25.18
N ILE A 86 7.32 -19.89 -24.85
CA ILE A 86 7.94 -20.18 -23.53
C ILE A 86 8.36 -18.89 -22.79
N PHE A 87 8.04 -17.71 -23.34
CA PHE A 87 8.46 -16.44 -22.74
C PHE A 87 7.40 -15.84 -21.80
N ASN A 88 7.65 -16.04 -20.50
CA ASN A 88 7.51 -15.03 -19.45
C ASN A 88 6.11 -14.51 -19.06
N SER A 89 5.48 -15.16 -18.08
CA SER A 89 4.51 -14.54 -17.17
C SER A 89 5.16 -13.66 -16.08
N SER A 90 6.48 -13.72 -15.91
CA SER A 90 7.24 -12.94 -14.91
C SER A 90 7.90 -11.67 -15.46
N PHE A 91 8.15 -11.54 -16.77
CA PHE A 91 8.59 -10.26 -17.38
C PHE A 91 7.44 -9.31 -17.70
N GLN A 92 6.17 -9.75 -17.63
CA GLN A 92 5.04 -8.83 -17.78
C GLN A 92 4.90 -7.84 -16.62
N LYS A 93 5.57 -8.06 -15.48
CA LYS A 93 5.56 -7.11 -14.35
C LYS A 93 6.50 -5.90 -14.51
N TYR A 94 7.29 -5.86 -15.59
CA TYR A 94 7.99 -4.62 -16.03
C TYR A 94 7.48 -4.13 -17.38
N GLN A 95 6.34 -4.63 -17.86
CA GLN A 95 5.61 -3.91 -18.89
C GLN A 95 5.14 -2.59 -18.25
N GLN A 96 5.34 -1.49 -18.98
CA GLN A 96 4.72 -0.23 -18.61
C GLN A 96 3.26 -0.49 -18.25
N PRO A 97 2.75 0.12 -17.16
CA PRO A 97 1.44 -0.20 -16.61
C PRO A 97 0.44 -0.29 -17.75
N THR A 98 -0.25 -1.43 -17.86
CA THR A 98 -1.17 -1.64 -18.98
C THR A 98 -2.25 -0.56 -18.91
N GLN A 99 -2.84 -0.24 -20.05
CA GLN A 99 -3.86 0.80 -20.09
C GLN A 99 -5.02 0.50 -19.15
N ASP A 100 -5.32 -0.79 -18.92
CA ASP A 100 -6.29 -1.26 -17.95
C ASP A 100 -5.84 -1.09 -16.48
N ASP A 101 -4.55 -1.29 -16.16
CA ASP A 101 -4.01 -1.00 -14.82
C ASP A 101 -4.04 0.51 -14.52
N ILE A 102 -3.68 1.32 -15.53
CA ILE A 102 -3.77 2.78 -15.44
C ILE A 102 -5.24 3.18 -15.26
N ILE A 103 -6.16 2.57 -15.99
CA ILE A 103 -7.60 2.82 -15.87
C ILE A 103 -8.10 2.41 -14.49
N GLN A 104 -7.72 1.24 -13.95
CA GLN A 104 -8.13 0.80 -12.61
C GLN A 104 -7.57 1.69 -11.51
N LEU A 105 -6.29 2.07 -11.57
CA LEU A 105 -5.71 3.03 -10.62
C LEU A 105 -6.38 4.40 -10.75
N GLN A 106 -6.64 4.88 -11.98
CA GLN A 106 -7.38 6.13 -12.20
C GLN A 106 -8.84 6.04 -11.75
N LEU A 107 -9.49 4.88 -11.86
CA LEU A 107 -10.85 4.65 -11.37
C LEU A 107 -10.87 4.66 -9.84
N ASN A 108 -9.93 3.96 -9.19
CA ASN A 108 -9.78 3.97 -7.74
C ASN A 108 -9.46 5.39 -7.22
N ILE A 109 -8.60 6.15 -7.91
CA ILE A 109 -8.32 7.56 -7.58
C ILE A 109 -9.57 8.44 -7.78
N LYS A 110 -10.36 8.20 -8.83
CA LYS A 110 -11.63 8.91 -9.07
C LYS A 110 -12.72 8.54 -8.08
N GLU A 111 -12.72 7.32 -7.54
CA GLU A 111 -13.67 6.88 -6.50
C GLU A 111 -13.40 7.52 -5.14
N ILE A 112 -12.12 7.79 -4.81
CA ILE A 112 -11.75 8.44 -3.55
C ILE A 112 -11.96 9.97 -3.62
N GLN A 113 -11.87 10.58 -4.80
CA GLN A 113 -12.12 12.01 -4.97
C GLN A 113 -13.60 12.37 -4.82
N CYS A 114 -13.89 13.21 -3.83
CA CYS A 114 -15.23 13.65 -3.52
C CYS A 114 -15.57 14.94 -4.28
N LYS A 115 -16.70 14.97 -5.00
CA LYS A 115 -17.10 16.14 -5.81
C LYS A 115 -17.75 17.24 -4.97
N ASN A 116 -18.40 16.85 -3.88
CA ASN A 116 -19.15 17.71 -2.99
C ASN A 116 -19.16 17.14 -1.56
N PHE A 117 -19.74 17.90 -0.63
CA PHE A 117 -19.82 17.51 0.77
C PHE A 117 -20.64 16.23 1.02
N ARG A 118 -21.70 15.96 0.26
CA ARG A 118 -22.54 14.77 0.44
C ARG A 118 -21.77 13.48 0.10
N ASP A 119 -20.98 13.52 -0.97
CA ASP A 119 -20.12 12.40 -1.37
C ASP A 119 -19.06 12.16 -0.28
N PHE A 120 -18.39 13.23 0.15
CA PHE A 120 -17.41 13.19 1.25
C PHE A 120 -18.01 12.63 2.52
N ARG A 121 -19.20 13.11 2.92
CA ARG A 121 -19.91 12.66 4.11
C ARG A 121 -20.16 11.16 4.08
N THR A 122 -20.62 10.64 2.94
CA THR A 122 -20.96 9.22 2.78
C THR A 122 -19.71 8.36 2.85
N LEU A 123 -18.65 8.76 2.15
CA LEU A 123 -17.38 8.05 2.14
C LEU A 123 -16.69 8.10 3.51
N PHE A 124 -16.56 9.29 4.10
CA PHE A 124 -15.96 9.48 5.42
C PHE A 124 -16.70 8.68 6.49
N SER A 125 -18.04 8.73 6.52
CA SER A 125 -18.82 8.01 7.54
C SER A 125 -18.74 6.49 7.42
N LYS A 126 -18.44 5.97 6.23
CA LYS A 126 -18.27 4.52 6.02
C LYS A 126 -17.02 3.99 6.74
N HIS A 127 -15.96 4.79 6.78
CA HIS A 127 -14.67 4.41 7.36
C HIS A 127 -14.45 4.97 8.77
N TYR A 128 -15.23 5.99 9.16
CA TYR A 128 -15.17 6.58 10.49
C TYR A 128 -15.96 5.75 11.51
N THR A 129 -15.22 5.03 12.36
CA THR A 129 -15.75 4.31 13.52
C THR A 129 -14.98 4.67 14.79
N LYS A 130 -15.70 4.78 15.92
CA LYS A 130 -15.11 4.98 17.25
C LYS A 130 -15.05 3.65 18.03
N PRO A 131 -13.94 3.35 18.72
CA PRO A 131 -12.68 4.09 18.75
C PRO A 131 -11.92 4.02 17.42
N LEU A 132 -11.10 5.05 17.12
CA LEU A 132 -10.27 5.06 15.92
C LEU A 132 -9.20 3.96 16.03
N THR A 133 -9.19 3.04 15.05
CA THR A 133 -8.14 2.03 14.88
C THR A 133 -7.15 2.51 13.82
N GLN A 134 -5.94 1.92 13.79
CA GLN A 134 -4.91 2.28 12.81
C GLN A 134 -5.37 2.08 11.36
N GLU A 135 -6.13 1.00 11.09
CA GLU A 135 -6.69 0.72 9.76
C GLU A 135 -7.70 1.79 9.33
N ASN A 136 -8.66 2.11 10.20
CA ASN A 136 -9.67 3.13 9.92
C ASN A 136 -9.06 4.52 9.77
N TYR A 137 -8.06 4.84 10.60
CA TYR A 137 -7.27 6.05 10.49
C TYR A 137 -6.61 6.15 9.11
N ALA A 138 -5.93 5.09 8.65
CA ALA A 138 -5.20 5.10 7.38
C ALA A 138 -6.14 5.33 6.19
N GLU A 139 -7.31 4.69 6.19
CA GLU A 139 -8.34 4.89 5.15
C GLU A 139 -8.86 6.33 5.14
N ILE A 140 -9.18 6.89 6.31
CA ILE A 140 -9.67 8.27 6.41
C ILE A 140 -8.60 9.27 6.00
N MET A 141 -7.35 9.03 6.39
CA MET A 141 -6.23 9.89 6.03
C MET A 141 -5.98 9.87 4.52
N ASN A 142 -6.08 8.69 3.89
CA ASN A 142 -5.99 8.55 2.44
C ASN A 142 -7.14 9.32 1.75
N ILE A 143 -8.37 9.22 2.25
CA ILE A 143 -9.50 10.01 1.73
C ILE A 143 -9.19 11.50 1.78
N LEU A 144 -8.64 12.01 2.89
CA LEU A 144 -8.30 13.43 3.04
C LEU A 144 -7.14 13.86 2.11
N GLN A 145 -6.09 13.04 2.00
CA GLN A 145 -4.91 13.33 1.19
C GLN A 145 -5.17 13.31 -0.32
N MET A 146 -6.13 12.50 -0.78
CA MET A 146 -6.46 12.39 -2.21
C MET A 146 -7.34 13.52 -2.74
N GLN A 147 -7.81 14.44 -1.89
CA GLN A 147 -8.61 15.58 -2.34
C GLN A 147 -7.72 16.67 -2.95
N SER A 148 -8.04 17.08 -4.16
CA SER A 148 -7.44 18.28 -4.77
C SER A 148 -7.91 19.55 -4.06
N GLN A 149 -7.14 20.64 -4.17
CA GLN A 149 -7.52 21.95 -3.61
C GLN A 149 -8.91 22.42 -4.09
N ASP A 150 -9.27 22.14 -5.34
CA ASP A 150 -10.59 22.48 -5.88
C ASP A 150 -11.71 21.65 -5.27
N ASN A 151 -11.46 20.37 -4.98
CA ASN A 151 -12.41 19.51 -4.30
C ASN A 151 -12.58 19.93 -2.83
N ILE A 152 -11.48 20.27 -2.13
CA ILE A 152 -11.54 20.80 -0.75
C ILE A 152 -12.44 22.04 -0.72
N LYS A 153 -12.26 22.99 -1.63
CA LYS A 153 -13.13 24.18 -1.71
C LYS A 153 -14.60 23.82 -1.91
N LYS A 154 -14.92 22.83 -2.75
CA LYS A 154 -16.30 22.39 -3.00
C LYS A 154 -16.90 21.67 -1.79
N ILE A 155 -16.14 20.77 -1.16
CA ILE A 155 -16.55 19.97 0.00
C ILE A 155 -16.80 20.85 1.23
N PHE A 156 -15.93 21.83 1.49
CA PHE A 156 -15.99 22.66 2.70
C PHE A 156 -16.63 24.04 2.45
N SER A 157 -17.47 24.16 1.42
CA SER A 157 -18.25 25.36 1.10
C SER A 157 -19.58 25.44 1.91
N ILE A 158 -20.57 26.18 1.42
CA ILE A 158 -21.80 26.56 2.13
C ILE A 158 -22.54 25.37 2.78
N ASP A 159 -22.54 24.19 2.16
CA ASP A 159 -23.28 23.01 2.65
C ASP A 159 -22.53 22.17 3.70
N PHE A 160 -21.36 22.62 4.13
CA PHE A 160 -20.52 21.89 5.08
C PHE A 160 -21.16 21.81 6.49
N HIS A 161 -21.03 20.64 7.13
CA HIS A 161 -21.44 20.46 8.53
C HIS A 161 -20.23 20.51 9.46
N ILE A 162 -20.22 21.45 10.41
CA ILE A 162 -19.15 21.66 11.39
C ILE A 162 -18.83 20.39 12.21
N GLU A 163 -19.80 19.51 12.45
CA GLU A 163 -19.55 18.24 13.14
C GLU A 163 -18.44 17.41 12.44
N TYR A 164 -18.38 17.43 11.11
CA TYR A 164 -17.34 16.71 10.36
C TYR A 164 -15.98 17.37 10.49
N PHE A 165 -15.91 18.67 10.77
CA PHE A 165 -14.64 19.34 11.05
C PHE A 165 -14.05 18.77 12.34
N PHE A 166 -14.85 18.65 13.40
CA PHE A 166 -14.38 18.04 14.65
C PHE A 166 -13.99 16.58 14.48
N LYS A 167 -14.73 15.79 13.68
CA LYS A 167 -14.32 14.41 13.36
C LYS A 167 -12.98 14.35 12.63
N ILE A 168 -12.71 15.28 11.71
CA ILE A 168 -11.41 15.38 11.03
C ILE A 168 -10.32 15.75 12.05
N LEU A 169 -10.60 16.68 12.96
CA LEU A 169 -9.65 17.05 14.02
C LEU A 169 -9.33 15.88 14.95
N GLU A 170 -10.31 15.04 15.30
CA GLU A 170 -10.06 13.82 16.06
C GLU A 170 -9.12 12.84 15.33
N VAL A 171 -9.28 12.72 14.01
CA VAL A 171 -8.38 11.90 13.17
C VAL A 171 -6.96 12.47 13.16
N PHE A 172 -6.83 13.80 13.06
CA PHE A 172 -5.54 14.47 13.17
C PHE A 172 -4.94 14.34 14.57
N ASP A 173 -5.75 14.44 15.62
CA ASP A 173 -5.31 14.28 17.01
C ASP A 173 -4.80 12.86 17.28
N TYR A 174 -5.40 11.86 16.63
CA TYR A 174 -4.88 10.50 16.60
C TYR A 174 -3.48 10.42 15.95
N SER A 175 -3.28 11.04 14.77
CA SER A 175 -1.96 11.09 14.12
C SER A 175 -0.90 11.76 15.03
N ILE A 176 -1.26 12.92 15.60
CA ILE A 176 -0.39 13.71 16.49
C ILE A 176 -0.01 12.92 17.75
N SER A 177 -0.96 12.19 18.34
CA SER A 177 -0.76 11.46 19.59
C SER A 177 0.01 10.15 19.40
N THR A 178 -0.24 9.44 18.30
CA THR A 178 0.14 8.03 18.15
C THR A 178 1.30 7.82 17.17
N LEU A 179 1.30 8.51 16.03
CA LEU A 179 2.21 8.23 14.92
C LEU A 179 3.40 9.20 14.89
N LYS A 180 3.16 10.49 15.19
CA LYS A 180 4.20 11.54 15.20
C LYS A 180 5.07 11.55 13.93
N ASP A 181 4.47 11.27 12.77
CA ASP A 181 5.16 11.35 11.49
C ASP A 181 5.17 12.80 10.98
N GLY A 182 6.36 13.29 10.69
CA GLY A 182 6.57 14.65 10.19
C GLY A 182 5.88 14.96 8.86
N LYS A 183 5.76 13.95 7.99
CA LYS A 183 5.05 14.11 6.73
C LYS A 183 3.55 14.33 6.96
N GLU A 184 2.96 13.59 7.90
CA GLU A 184 1.56 13.73 8.26
C GLU A 184 1.31 15.09 8.95
N LEU A 185 2.20 15.51 9.85
CA LEU A 185 2.11 16.83 10.50
C LEU A 185 2.16 17.98 9.48
N SER A 186 3.06 17.90 8.50
CA SER A 186 3.13 18.87 7.40
C SER A 186 1.85 18.89 6.57
N PHE A 187 1.29 17.72 6.24
CA PHE A 187 -0.01 17.63 5.56
C PHE A 187 -1.14 18.26 6.38
N ILE A 188 -1.23 17.98 7.69
CA ILE A 188 -2.27 18.53 8.57
C ILE A 188 -2.21 20.06 8.55
N VAL A 189 -1.02 20.65 8.68
CA VAL A 189 -0.85 22.10 8.63
C VAL A 189 -1.29 22.66 7.27
N GLY A 190 -0.86 22.04 6.16
CA GLY A 190 -1.24 22.47 4.82
C GLY A 190 -2.74 22.37 4.57
N PHE A 191 -3.37 21.30 5.04
CA PHE A 191 -4.82 21.09 4.93
C PHE A 191 -5.61 22.14 5.72
N LEU A 192 -5.19 22.43 6.96
CA LEU A 192 -5.81 23.47 7.78
C LEU A 192 -5.64 24.87 7.18
N ASP A 193 -4.48 25.16 6.60
CA ASP A 193 -4.23 26.43 5.89
C ASP A 193 -5.17 26.59 4.67
N GLU A 194 -5.38 25.52 3.89
CA GLU A 194 -6.36 25.54 2.79
C GLU A 194 -7.79 25.77 3.27
N LEU A 195 -8.21 25.17 4.40
CA LEU A 195 -9.53 25.40 4.97
C LEU A 195 -9.73 26.86 5.40
N VAL A 196 -8.72 27.49 6.00
CA VAL A 196 -8.80 28.90 6.46
C VAL A 196 -8.95 29.87 5.29
N LYS A 197 -8.46 29.52 4.10
CA LYS A 197 -8.64 30.32 2.87
C LYS A 197 -10.09 30.31 2.36
N ILE A 198 -10.90 29.34 2.77
CA ILE A 198 -12.31 29.22 2.35
C ILE A 198 -13.16 30.20 3.17
N LYS A 199 -13.69 31.24 2.50
CA LYS A 199 -14.48 32.29 3.16
C LYS A 199 -15.71 31.74 3.88
N ASP A 200 -16.45 30.85 3.25
CA ASP A 200 -17.69 30.29 3.80
C ASP A 200 -17.41 29.44 5.04
N PHE A 201 -16.39 28.59 4.99
CA PHE A 201 -15.89 27.84 6.14
C PHE A 201 -15.56 28.77 7.31
N MET A 202 -14.77 29.82 7.07
CA MET A 202 -14.40 30.78 8.12
C MET A 202 -15.60 31.53 8.70
N GLN A 203 -16.62 31.83 7.90
CA GLN A 203 -17.86 32.42 8.40
C GLN A 203 -18.64 31.44 9.27
N GLN A 204 -18.72 30.17 8.87
CA GLN A 204 -19.39 29.14 9.65
C GLN A 204 -18.68 28.92 11.00
N ILE A 205 -17.36 28.80 10.99
CA ILE A 205 -16.53 28.63 12.19
C ILE A 205 -16.73 29.82 13.15
N LYS A 206 -16.73 31.06 12.65
CA LYS A 206 -16.93 32.24 13.51
C LYS A 206 -18.33 32.33 14.11
N LYS A 207 -19.37 31.96 13.37
CA LYS A 207 -20.77 32.14 13.77
C LYS A 207 -21.35 31.00 14.60
N PHE A 208 -20.95 29.76 14.33
CA PHE A 208 -21.64 28.58 14.85
C PHE A 208 -20.86 27.79 15.90
N LEU A 209 -19.59 28.14 16.18
CA LEU A 209 -18.83 27.47 17.24
C LEU A 209 -19.32 27.84 18.64
N LYS A 210 -19.60 26.81 19.43
CA LYS A 210 -19.88 26.90 20.86
C LYS A 210 -18.61 27.25 21.65
N LYS A 211 -18.79 27.67 22.91
CA LYS A 211 -17.65 27.97 23.79
C LYS A 211 -16.76 26.75 24.04
N SER A 212 -17.36 25.58 24.28
CA SER A 212 -16.65 24.31 24.47
C SER A 212 -15.82 23.92 23.24
N GLU A 213 -16.41 24.03 22.05
CA GLU A 213 -15.75 23.74 20.76
C GLU A 213 -14.55 24.67 20.49
N LYS A 214 -14.61 25.93 20.97
CA LYS A 214 -13.48 26.87 20.87
C LYS A 214 -12.34 26.50 21.81
N GLU A 215 -12.66 25.95 22.99
CA GLU A 215 -11.66 25.46 23.94
C GLU A 215 -10.99 24.19 23.38
N GLU A 216 -11.76 23.26 22.83
CA GLU A 216 -11.26 22.06 22.16
C GLU A 216 -10.32 22.40 20.99
N LEU A 217 -10.68 23.38 20.15
CA LEU A 217 -9.79 23.88 19.10
C LEU A 217 -8.48 24.44 19.64
N LYS A 218 -8.53 25.22 20.73
CA LYS A 218 -7.31 25.78 21.35
C LYS A 218 -6.41 24.67 21.87
N GLU A 219 -6.97 23.65 22.49
CA GLU A 219 -6.21 22.49 22.97
C GLU A 219 -5.57 21.73 21.81
N PHE A 220 -6.33 21.46 20.74
CA PHE A 220 -5.82 20.82 19.53
C PHE A 220 -4.65 21.59 18.91
N PHE A 221 -4.80 22.91 18.69
CA PHE A 221 -3.72 23.74 18.15
C PHE A 221 -2.52 23.82 19.10
N GLY A 222 -2.75 23.78 20.41
CA GLY A 222 -1.68 23.69 21.41
C GLY A 222 -0.86 22.40 21.26
N ARG A 223 -1.52 21.25 21.12
CA ARG A 223 -0.88 19.95 20.87
C ARG A 223 -0.14 19.92 19.54
N LEU A 224 -0.78 20.37 18.46
CA LEU A 224 -0.17 20.45 17.13
C LEU A 224 1.10 21.31 17.15
N LYS A 225 1.05 22.48 17.79
CA LYS A 225 2.23 23.37 17.92
C LYS A 225 3.37 22.70 18.69
N GLN A 226 3.06 21.99 19.78
CA GLN A 226 4.06 21.27 20.55
C GLN A 226 4.72 20.16 19.73
N SER A 227 3.94 19.37 18.99
CA SER A 227 4.48 18.30 18.15
C SER A 227 5.36 18.82 17.02
N LEU A 228 4.97 19.93 16.37
CA LEU A 228 5.79 20.59 15.35
C LEU A 228 7.11 21.13 15.92
N GLN A 229 7.10 21.66 17.14
CA GLN A 229 8.31 22.15 17.81
C GLN A 229 9.29 21.00 18.08
N ILE A 230 8.80 19.87 18.58
CA ILE A 230 9.62 18.67 18.84
C ILE A 230 10.25 18.16 17.55
N GLU A 231 9.47 18.10 16.47
CA GLU A 231 9.96 17.63 15.17
C GLU A 231 11.04 18.57 14.61
N TYR A 232 10.84 19.88 14.71
CA TYR A 232 11.83 20.87 14.29
C TYR A 232 13.16 20.71 15.04
N GLU A 233 13.11 20.53 16.36
CA GLU A 233 14.28 20.29 17.20
C GLU A 233 15.00 18.99 16.82
N GLN A 234 14.26 17.92 16.50
CA GLN A 234 14.85 16.67 16.01
C GLN A 234 15.57 16.82 14.67
N ILE A 235 15.00 17.58 13.73
CA ILE A 235 15.63 17.86 12.43
C ILE A 235 16.95 18.61 12.64
N GLN A 236 16.96 19.63 13.49
CA GLN A 236 18.19 20.37 13.81
C GLN A 236 19.27 19.49 14.43
N LEU A 237 18.87 18.61 15.37
CA LEU A 237 19.80 17.69 16.00
C LEU A 237 20.41 16.70 14.99
N ASN A 238 19.59 16.15 14.09
CA ASN A 238 20.06 15.23 13.05
C ASN A 238 21.05 15.91 12.08
N GLN A 239 20.80 17.16 11.71
CA GLN A 239 21.72 17.96 10.89
C GLN A 239 23.05 18.15 11.61
N LEU A 240 23.02 18.50 12.89
CA LEU A 240 24.23 18.67 13.70
C LEU A 240 25.04 17.37 13.81
N ILE A 241 24.37 16.23 14.02
CA ILE A 241 25.01 14.91 14.05
C ILE A 241 25.68 14.61 12.70
N HIS A 242 25.00 14.88 11.58
CA HIS A 242 25.56 14.66 10.25
C HIS A 242 26.82 15.51 10.03
N THR A 243 26.77 16.81 10.34
CA THR A 243 27.93 17.69 10.24
C THR A 243 29.08 17.21 11.12
N LYS A 244 28.81 16.80 12.36
CA LYS A 244 29.84 16.26 13.27
C LYS A 244 30.45 14.95 12.76
N TYR A 245 29.64 14.09 12.15
CA TYR A 245 30.11 12.86 11.54
C TYR A 245 30.99 13.12 10.32
N GLU A 246 30.64 14.08 9.48
CA GLU A 246 31.47 14.53 8.36
C GLU A 246 32.80 15.13 8.83
N GLU A 247 32.79 15.98 9.87
CA GLU A 247 34.00 16.53 10.48
C GLU A 247 34.93 15.42 11.01
N LEU A 248 34.37 14.40 11.67
CA LEU A 248 35.14 13.25 12.16
C LEU A 248 35.72 12.42 11.01
N LEU A 249 34.94 12.14 9.96
CA LEU A 249 35.44 11.41 8.79
C LEU A 249 36.61 12.13 8.11
N ILE A 250 36.53 13.47 7.99
CA ILE A 250 37.63 14.28 7.46
C ILE A 250 38.87 14.22 8.36
N GLN A 251 38.71 14.05 9.66
CA GLN A 251 39.82 13.97 10.61
C GLN A 251 40.52 12.61 10.62
N TYR A 252 39.86 11.56 10.14
CA TYR A 252 40.36 10.17 10.12
C TYR A 252 40.70 9.65 8.70
N LEU A 253 40.54 10.47 7.66
CA LEU A 253 41.02 10.26 6.29
C LEU A 253 42.26 11.12 6.01
#